data_AF-A0A0N1DV46-F1
#
_entry.id   AF-A0A0N1DV46-F1
#
_cell.length_a   1.000
_cell.length_b   1.000
_cell.length_c   1.000
_cell.angle_alpha   90.00
_cell.angle_beta   90.00
_cell.angle_gamma   90.00
#
_symmetry.space_group_name_H-M   'P 1'
#
loop_
_entity.id
_entity.type
_entity.pdbx_description
1 polymer ?
#
loop_
_entity_poly.entity_id
_entity_poly.type
_entity_poly.pdbx_seq_one_letter_code
_entity_poly.pdbx_strand_id
1 'polypeptide(L)'
;MKEIICPYSWDCGKIFSPQELSVFDYNFVQSAVEKKMTFMIIHCPNCSREFKFDTVQWKADEFGYSNPNVVVTKNEKTTKQLTAILKKAKIEIPLSYFEYLISNKFEPQISIFPDEEDFTLFTLNELCEKINIDGKSYLTINQLKGFTDPLLEIMGGSSQKKQEIQYQELADCLAIGFENTRILLVDHRDQNSLWVFHPDGGDIEKTDVTLENIVSREE
;
A
#
# COMPACT_ATOMS: atom_id res chain seq x y z
N MET A 1 35.30 21.27 17.32
CA MET A 1 34.40 20.09 17.22
C MET A 1 34.88 19.24 16.06
N LYS A 2 34.66 17.92 16.10
CA LYS A 2 35.02 17.03 14.98
C LYS A 2 34.06 17.25 13.81
N GLU A 3 34.43 16.80 12.62
CA GLU A 3 33.54 16.82 11.45
C GLU A 3 32.35 15.86 11.64
N ILE A 4 31.25 16.13 10.95
CA ILE A 4 30.03 15.33 10.92
C ILE A 4 29.89 14.73 9.53
N ILE A 5 29.48 13.47 9.46
CA ILE A 5 29.23 12.78 8.19
C ILE A 5 27.72 12.66 8.02
N CYS A 6 27.18 13.10 6.89
CA CYS A 6 25.78 12.85 6.54
C CYS A 6 25.55 11.33 6.42
N PRO A 7 24.58 10.74 7.14
CA PRO A 7 24.39 9.29 7.14
C PRO A 7 23.76 8.76 5.84
N TYR A 8 23.18 9.63 5.01
CA TYR A 8 22.59 9.27 3.72
C TYR A 8 23.67 9.24 2.62
N SER A 9 24.43 8.15 2.57
CA SER A 9 25.47 7.92 1.54
C SER A 9 24.91 7.90 0.11
N TRP A 10 23.64 7.49 -0.04
CA TRP A 10 22.92 7.45 -1.30
C TRP A 10 22.40 8.82 -1.77
N ASP A 11 22.50 9.85 -0.93
CA ASP A 11 22.04 11.20 -1.25
C ASP A 11 23.22 12.16 -1.40
N CYS A 12 23.97 12.39 -0.31
CA CYS A 12 25.22 13.15 -0.41
C CYS A 12 26.40 12.51 0.30
N GLY A 13 26.18 11.82 1.43
CA GLY A 13 27.25 11.19 2.23
C GLY A 13 28.39 12.14 2.64
N LYS A 14 28.19 13.46 2.51
CA LYS A 14 29.29 14.43 2.64
C LYS A 14 29.72 14.59 4.09
N ILE A 15 31.01 14.84 4.23
CA ILE A 15 31.64 15.24 5.48
C ILE A 15 31.61 16.77 5.52
N PHE A 16 31.20 17.35 6.64
CA PHE A 16 31.14 18.79 6.84
C PHE A 16 31.50 19.17 8.27
N SER A 17 31.98 20.39 8.45
CA SER A 17 32.22 20.98 9.76
C SER A 17 30.91 21.45 10.39
N PRO A 18 30.77 21.40 11.74
CA PRO A 18 29.56 21.90 12.39
C PRO A 18 29.23 23.37 12.08
N GLN A 19 30.23 24.19 11.73
CA GLN A 19 30.04 25.60 11.36
C GLN A 19 29.29 25.79 10.03
N GLU A 20 29.23 24.75 9.20
CA GLU A 20 28.45 24.77 7.95
C GLU A 20 26.96 24.52 8.17
N LEU A 21 26.55 24.11 9.38
CA LEU A 21 25.15 23.95 9.75
C LEU A 21 24.41 25.29 9.71
N SER A 22 23.08 25.20 9.66
CA SER A 22 22.23 26.36 9.92
C SER A 22 22.56 26.95 11.29
N VAL A 23 22.36 28.27 11.47
CA VAL A 23 22.60 28.94 12.76
C VAL A 23 21.81 28.26 13.90
N PHE A 24 20.60 27.79 13.61
CA PHE A 24 19.77 27.05 14.54
C PHE A 24 20.41 25.71 14.94
N ASP A 25 20.74 24.87 13.96
CA ASP A 25 21.32 23.54 14.22
C ASP A 25 22.70 23.63 14.88
N TYR A 26 23.52 24.61 14.48
CA TYR A 26 24.82 24.86 15.10
C TYR A 26 24.70 25.19 16.60
N ASN A 27 23.81 26.13 16.95
CA ASN A 27 23.56 26.49 18.34
C ASN A 27 22.95 25.31 19.13
N PHE A 28 22.10 24.51 18.48
CA PHE A 28 21.54 23.31 19.10
C PHE A 28 22.61 22.27 19.39
N VAL A 29 23.54 22.02 18.44
CA VAL A 29 24.69 21.13 18.65
C VAL A 29 25.58 21.61 19.78
N GLN A 30 25.86 22.91 19.87
CA GLN A 30 26.64 23.48 20.98
C GLN A 30 25.98 23.18 22.34
N SER A 31 24.69 23.48 22.50
CA SER A 31 23.98 23.19 23.74
C SER A 31 23.88 21.69 24.04
N ALA A 32 23.70 20.87 23.01
CA ALA A 32 23.60 19.42 23.13
C ALA A 32 24.92 18.78 23.61
N VAL A 33 26.06 19.28 23.13
CA VAL A 33 27.40 18.86 23.58
C VAL A 33 27.60 19.16 25.06
N GLU A 34 27.26 20.38 25.50
CA GLU A 34 27.36 20.77 26.92
C GLU A 34 26.49 19.87 27.82
N LYS A 35 25.29 19.52 27.34
CA LYS A 35 24.33 18.67 28.04
C LYS A 35 24.56 17.17 27.86
N LYS A 36 25.58 16.77 27.09
CA LYS A 36 25.88 15.37 26.75
C LYS A 36 24.66 14.61 26.18
N MET A 37 23.91 15.26 25.29
CA MET A 37 22.73 14.64 24.67
C MET A 37 23.16 13.54 23.70
N THR A 38 22.61 12.34 23.88
CA THR A 38 22.84 11.18 23.01
C THR A 38 21.85 11.11 21.85
N PHE A 39 20.89 12.05 21.79
CA PHE A 39 19.88 12.10 20.75
C PHE A 39 19.48 13.53 20.44
N MET A 40 19.61 13.92 19.18
CA MET A 40 19.06 15.15 18.62
C MET A 40 18.80 14.95 17.13
N ILE A 41 17.98 15.82 16.55
CA ILE A 41 17.73 15.85 15.10
C ILE A 41 18.30 17.16 14.56
N ILE A 42 19.10 17.06 13.50
CA ILE A 42 19.71 18.21 12.80
C ILE A 42 19.64 17.98 11.29
N HIS A 43 19.83 19.06 10.53
CA HIS A 43 19.77 19.02 9.07
C HIS A 43 21.16 18.98 8.44
N CYS A 44 21.31 18.21 7.37
CA CYS A 44 22.53 18.25 6.55
C CYS A 44 22.57 19.57 5.76
N PRO A 45 23.66 20.36 5.82
CA PRO A 45 23.74 21.61 5.07
C PRO A 45 23.85 21.41 3.55
N ASN A 46 24.19 20.19 3.11
CA ASN A 46 24.40 19.87 1.70
C ASN A 46 23.16 19.33 1.00
N CYS A 47 22.30 18.59 1.70
CA CYS A 47 21.12 17.95 1.11
C CYS A 47 19.82 18.22 1.87
N SER A 48 19.89 19.04 2.93
CA SER A 48 18.75 19.46 3.76
C SER A 48 18.00 18.35 4.49
N ARG A 49 18.40 17.08 4.36
CA ARG A 49 17.77 15.97 5.09
C ARG A 49 18.05 16.05 6.58
N GLU A 50 17.01 15.74 7.35
CA GLU A 50 17.10 15.52 8.79
C GLU A 50 17.79 14.19 9.09
N PHE A 51 18.62 14.16 10.13
CA PHE A 51 19.21 12.93 10.64
C PHE A 51 19.40 12.97 12.16
N LYS A 52 19.52 11.79 12.77
CA LYS A 52 19.81 11.68 14.20
C LYS A 52 21.29 11.91 14.46
N PHE A 53 21.62 12.65 15.50
CA PHE A 53 22.99 12.88 15.91
C PHE A 53 23.18 12.59 17.40
N ASP A 54 24.25 11.86 17.73
CA ASP A 54 24.70 11.59 19.10
C ASP A 54 25.95 12.43 19.36
N THR A 55 25.87 13.39 20.30
CA THR A 55 27.00 14.28 20.62
C THR A 55 28.08 13.63 21.49
N VAL A 56 27.76 12.51 22.15
CA VAL A 56 28.69 11.75 23.00
C VAL A 56 29.52 10.80 22.15
N GLN A 57 28.87 10.04 21.27
CA GLN A 57 29.57 9.15 20.31
C GLN A 57 30.12 9.92 19.11
N TRP A 58 29.62 11.12 18.87
CA TRP A 58 29.91 11.92 17.69
C TRP A 58 29.56 11.19 16.39
N LYS A 59 28.34 10.64 16.34
CA LYS A 59 27.88 9.79 15.23
C LYS A 59 26.51 10.24 14.73
N ALA A 60 26.36 10.23 13.42
CA ALA A 60 25.09 10.45 12.75
C ALA A 60 24.47 9.11 12.32
N ASP A 61 23.15 8.99 12.45
CA ASP A 61 22.38 7.84 11.98
C ASP A 61 21.16 8.32 11.17
N GLU A 62 20.73 7.52 10.19
CA GLU A 62 19.59 7.82 9.33
C GLU A 62 18.27 7.98 10.12
N PHE A 63 17.39 8.85 9.65
CA PHE A 63 16.09 9.17 10.25
C PHE A 63 15.06 9.64 9.23
N GLY A 64 13.98 8.88 9.07
CA GLY A 64 12.80 9.34 8.33
C GLY A 64 12.92 9.27 6.79
N TYR A 65 14.11 8.96 6.26
CA TYR A 65 14.31 8.76 4.82
C TYR A 65 14.83 7.36 4.52
N SER A 66 14.28 6.73 3.50
CA SER A 66 14.76 5.46 2.96
C SER A 66 15.47 5.69 1.64
N ASN A 67 16.49 4.87 1.34
CA ASN A 67 17.20 4.96 0.07
C ASN A 67 16.23 4.66 -1.09
N PRO A 68 15.97 5.61 -2.01
CA PRO A 68 15.04 5.41 -3.12
C PRO A 68 15.56 4.38 -4.14
N ASN A 69 16.87 4.07 -4.10
CA ASN A 69 17.51 3.12 -5.00
C ASN A 69 17.53 1.69 -4.44
N VAL A 70 17.06 1.47 -3.21
CA VAL A 70 16.88 0.11 -2.66
C VAL A 70 15.48 -0.33 -2.99
N VAL A 71 15.36 -1.27 -3.93
CA VAL A 71 14.15 -2.08 -4.07
C VAL A 71 14.02 -2.88 -2.77
N VAL A 72 13.14 -2.43 -1.88
CA VAL A 72 12.78 -3.20 -0.68
C VAL A 72 12.03 -4.42 -1.19
N THR A 73 12.74 -5.52 -1.45
CA THR A 73 12.13 -6.83 -1.60
C THR A 73 11.53 -7.19 -0.25
N LYS A 74 10.23 -6.90 -0.07
CA LYS A 74 9.47 -7.46 1.04
C LYS A 74 9.65 -8.97 0.95
N ASN A 75 10.18 -9.58 2.01
CA ASN A 75 10.23 -11.04 2.08
C ASN A 75 8.79 -11.55 1.93
N GLU A 76 8.51 -12.23 0.82
CA GLU A 76 7.20 -12.76 0.53
C GLU A 76 6.79 -13.74 1.63
N LYS A 77 5.54 -13.61 2.09
CA LYS A 77 5.02 -14.53 3.10
C LYS A 77 4.78 -15.87 2.42
N THR A 78 5.01 -16.95 3.14
CA THR A 78 4.65 -18.29 2.67
C THR A 78 3.13 -18.42 2.53
N THR A 79 2.66 -19.28 1.64
CA THR A 79 1.22 -19.58 1.49
C THR A 79 0.55 -19.91 2.82
N LYS A 80 1.23 -20.68 3.69
CA LYS A 80 0.73 -21.02 5.04
C LYS A 80 0.50 -19.78 5.91
N GLN A 81 1.39 -18.79 5.83
CA GLN A 81 1.23 -17.52 6.56
C GLN A 81 0.10 -16.67 5.97
N LEU A 82 -0.02 -16.63 4.63
CA LEU A 82 -1.08 -15.91 3.93
C LEU A 82 -2.46 -16.49 4.25
N THR A 83 -2.62 -17.82 4.20
CA THR A 83 -3.85 -18.50 4.61
C THR A 83 -4.22 -18.22 6.07
N ALA A 84 -3.23 -18.13 6.96
CA ALA A 84 -3.49 -17.76 8.36
C ALA A 84 -3.99 -16.32 8.52
N ILE A 85 -3.52 -15.37 7.68
CA ILE A 85 -4.00 -13.99 7.63
C ILE A 85 -5.48 -13.97 7.19
N LEU A 86 -5.81 -14.63 6.08
CA LEU A 86 -7.17 -14.71 5.55
C LEU A 86 -8.13 -15.35 6.56
N LYS A 87 -7.73 -16.47 7.17
CA LYS A 87 -8.52 -17.16 8.20
C LYS A 87 -8.77 -16.29 9.43
N LYS A 88 -7.76 -15.54 9.88
CA LYS A 88 -7.91 -14.61 11.01
C LYS A 88 -8.88 -13.48 10.68
N ALA A 89 -8.86 -13.01 9.42
CA ALA A 89 -9.78 -11.99 8.92
C ALA A 89 -11.18 -12.52 8.57
N LYS A 90 -11.40 -13.85 8.65
CA LYS A 90 -12.63 -14.54 8.22
C LYS A 90 -12.98 -14.25 6.75
N ILE A 91 -11.97 -14.26 5.90
CA ILE A 91 -12.12 -14.05 4.46
C ILE A 91 -12.01 -15.40 3.77
N GLU A 92 -13.01 -15.73 2.97
CA GLU A 92 -13.08 -16.95 2.18
C GLU A 92 -12.92 -16.59 0.71
N ILE A 93 -11.85 -17.10 0.10
CA ILE A 93 -11.60 -16.95 -1.35
C ILE A 93 -12.16 -18.21 -2.02
N PRO A 94 -12.87 -18.10 -3.16
CA PRO A 94 -13.29 -19.26 -3.94
C PRO A 94 -12.12 -20.20 -4.20
N LEU A 95 -12.30 -21.50 -3.92
CA LEU A 95 -11.19 -22.46 -3.89
C LEU A 95 -10.44 -22.52 -5.23
N SER A 96 -11.17 -22.51 -6.34
CA SER A 96 -10.60 -22.50 -7.70
C SER A 96 -9.68 -21.30 -7.94
N TYR A 97 -10.08 -20.11 -7.47
CA TYR A 97 -9.27 -18.92 -7.57
C TYR A 97 -8.07 -18.94 -6.62
N PHE A 98 -8.24 -19.46 -5.40
CA PHE A 98 -7.12 -19.64 -4.48
C PHE A 98 -6.05 -20.58 -5.06
N GLU A 99 -6.46 -21.69 -5.67
CA GLU A 99 -5.56 -22.63 -6.36
C GLU A 99 -4.86 -21.97 -7.55
N TYR A 100 -5.59 -21.16 -8.34
CA TYR A 100 -5.02 -20.37 -9.42
C TYR A 100 -3.93 -19.41 -8.92
N LEU A 101 -4.19 -18.65 -7.86
CA LEU A 101 -3.27 -17.66 -7.27
C LEU A 101 -1.93 -18.25 -6.77
N ILE A 102 -1.91 -19.53 -6.39
CA ILE A 102 -0.69 -20.21 -5.91
C ILE A 102 -0.06 -21.09 -6.98
N SER A 103 -0.65 -21.15 -8.17
CA SER A 103 -0.18 -21.97 -9.28
C SER A 103 0.85 -21.23 -10.12
N ASN A 104 1.59 -22.01 -10.90
CA ASN A 104 2.53 -21.52 -11.90
C ASN A 104 1.81 -20.91 -13.13
N LYS A 105 0.48 -21.03 -13.20
CA LYS A 105 -0.37 -20.53 -14.29
C LYS A 105 -0.92 -19.14 -13.99
N PHE A 106 -0.63 -18.56 -12.83
CA PHE A 106 -1.12 -17.23 -12.47
C PHE A 106 -0.59 -16.18 -13.46
N GLU A 107 -1.49 -15.61 -14.25
CA GLU A 107 -1.23 -14.47 -15.11
C GLU A 107 -1.85 -13.22 -14.47
N PRO A 108 -1.04 -12.20 -14.12
CA PRO A 108 -1.54 -11.00 -13.46
C PRO A 108 -2.36 -10.10 -14.38
N GLN A 109 -2.14 -10.13 -15.70
CA GLN A 109 -2.83 -9.23 -16.62
C GLN A 109 -4.14 -9.83 -17.15
N ILE A 110 -5.19 -9.02 -17.18
CA ILE A 110 -6.51 -9.42 -17.64
C ILE A 110 -7.22 -8.30 -18.38
N SER A 111 -7.51 -8.54 -19.66
CA SER A 111 -8.43 -7.72 -20.42
C SER A 111 -9.87 -7.98 -19.96
N ILE A 112 -10.50 -6.96 -19.39
CA ILE A 112 -11.93 -6.95 -19.03
C ILE A 112 -12.74 -6.25 -20.11
N PHE A 113 -12.20 -5.15 -20.65
CA PHE A 113 -12.81 -4.36 -21.72
C PHE A 113 -11.84 -4.36 -22.92
N PRO A 114 -12.28 -4.82 -24.12
CA PRO A 114 -11.39 -4.98 -25.27
C PRO A 114 -10.69 -3.70 -25.75
N ASP A 115 -11.31 -2.54 -25.51
CA ASP A 115 -10.85 -1.23 -26.00
C ASP A 115 -10.17 -0.39 -24.90
N GLU A 116 -9.86 -1.00 -23.74
CA GLU A 116 -9.28 -0.30 -22.59
C GLU A 116 -8.00 -0.99 -22.08
N GLU A 117 -7.34 -0.37 -21.10
CA GLU A 117 -6.16 -0.96 -20.45
C GLU A 117 -6.52 -2.23 -19.68
N ASP A 118 -5.55 -3.15 -19.63
CA ASP A 118 -5.70 -4.40 -18.88
C ASP A 118 -5.72 -4.12 -17.37
N PHE A 119 -6.56 -4.88 -16.67
CA PHE A 119 -6.53 -4.94 -15.22
C PHE A 119 -5.35 -5.80 -14.76
N THR A 120 -4.73 -5.38 -13.64
CA THR A 120 -3.74 -6.16 -12.91
C THR A 120 -4.40 -6.87 -11.73
N LEU A 121 -4.40 -8.19 -11.73
CA LEU A 121 -4.82 -9.03 -10.61
C LEU A 121 -3.81 -8.95 -9.48
N PHE A 122 -4.33 -8.87 -8.25
CA PHE A 122 -3.52 -8.97 -7.05
C PHE A 122 -3.02 -10.40 -6.86
N THR A 123 -1.72 -10.54 -6.61
CA THR A 123 -1.14 -11.77 -6.09
C THR A 123 -1.72 -12.11 -4.70
N LEU A 124 -1.57 -13.36 -4.26
CA LEU A 124 -2.00 -13.75 -2.91
C LEU A 124 -1.31 -12.92 -1.81
N ASN A 125 -0.05 -12.52 -2.03
CA ASN A 125 0.67 -11.63 -1.12
C ASN A 125 -0.02 -10.26 -1.03
N GLU A 126 -0.31 -9.64 -2.19
CA GLU A 126 -0.97 -8.33 -2.30
C GLU A 126 -2.38 -8.34 -1.70
N LEU A 127 -3.17 -9.39 -1.95
CA LEU A 127 -4.49 -9.58 -1.34
C LEU A 127 -4.42 -9.55 0.20
N CYS A 128 -3.32 -10.01 0.78
CA CYS A 128 -3.06 -10.05 2.22
C CYS A 128 -2.25 -8.84 2.75
N GLU A 129 -1.93 -7.87 1.91
CA GLU A 129 -1.32 -6.62 2.34
C GLU A 129 -2.36 -5.72 3.01
N LYS A 130 -1.87 -4.86 3.91
CA LYS A 130 -2.71 -3.87 4.55
C LYS A 130 -2.64 -2.57 3.78
N ILE A 131 -3.79 -2.01 3.48
CA ILE A 131 -3.94 -0.68 2.93
C ILE A 131 -4.63 0.23 3.95
N ASN A 132 -4.51 1.55 3.74
CA ASN A 132 -5.20 2.55 4.54
C ASN A 132 -6.27 3.22 3.66
N ILE A 133 -7.51 3.23 4.13
CA ILE A 133 -8.62 3.97 3.54
C ILE A 133 -9.23 4.79 4.66
N ASP A 134 -9.22 6.11 4.51
CA ASP A 134 -9.74 7.08 5.50
C ASP A 134 -9.27 6.83 6.94
N GLY A 135 -7.97 6.53 7.11
CA GLY A 135 -7.35 6.31 8.41
C GLY A 135 -7.62 4.91 9.01
N LYS A 136 -8.49 4.10 8.40
CA LYS A 136 -8.75 2.71 8.80
C LYS A 136 -7.90 1.76 7.97
N SER A 137 -7.45 0.67 8.59
CA SER A 137 -6.60 -0.34 7.94
C SER A 137 -7.41 -1.56 7.53
N TYR A 138 -7.34 -1.91 6.25
CA TYR A 138 -8.02 -3.05 5.63
C TYR A 138 -7.00 -3.97 4.96
N LEU A 139 -7.35 -5.24 4.73
CA LEU A 139 -6.61 -6.05 3.77
C LEU A 139 -7.02 -5.62 2.35
N THR A 140 -6.11 -5.69 1.39
CA THR A 140 -6.44 -5.32 0.00
C THR A 140 -7.67 -6.07 -0.51
N ILE A 141 -7.81 -7.36 -0.21
CA ILE A 141 -8.95 -8.16 -0.64
C ILE A 141 -10.31 -7.68 -0.08
N ASN A 142 -10.33 -7.01 1.07
CA ASN A 142 -11.56 -6.46 1.67
C ASN A 142 -11.58 -4.92 1.68
N GLN A 143 -10.82 -4.29 0.78
CA GLN A 143 -10.71 -2.84 0.68
C GLN A 143 -12.04 -2.13 0.43
N LEU A 144 -13.00 -2.81 -0.23
CA LEU A 144 -14.32 -2.25 -0.52
C LEU A 144 -15.07 -1.83 0.75
N LYS A 145 -14.82 -2.48 1.90
CA LYS A 145 -15.34 -2.06 3.22
C LYS A 145 -14.90 -0.66 3.64
N GLY A 146 -13.75 -0.20 3.15
CA GLY A 146 -13.28 1.16 3.39
C GLY A 146 -14.08 2.20 2.63
N PHE A 147 -14.56 1.85 1.44
CA PHE A 147 -15.30 2.76 0.55
C PHE A 147 -16.80 2.80 0.85
N THR A 148 -17.37 1.76 1.50
CA THR A 148 -18.82 1.70 1.75
C THR A 148 -19.35 2.77 2.69
N ASP A 149 -18.68 3.02 3.82
CA ASP A 149 -19.18 3.99 4.82
C ASP A 149 -19.23 5.41 4.21
N PRO A 150 -18.15 5.93 3.57
CA PRO A 150 -18.18 7.27 2.96
C PRO A 150 -19.22 7.40 1.84
N LEU A 151 -19.38 6.38 0.99
CA LEU A 151 -20.35 6.41 -0.11
C LEU A 151 -21.80 6.47 0.39
N LEU A 152 -22.12 5.75 1.47
CA LEU A 152 -23.44 5.79 2.08
C LEU A 152 -23.76 7.15 2.70
N GLU A 153 -22.76 7.81 3.30
CA GLU A 153 -22.89 9.17 3.82
C GLU A 153 -23.15 10.19 2.71
N ILE A 154 -22.42 10.08 1.58
CA ILE A 154 -22.52 11.02 0.45
C ILE A 154 -23.84 10.84 -0.32
N MET A 155 -24.31 9.61 -0.55
CA MET A 155 -25.48 9.35 -1.41
C MET A 155 -26.85 9.46 -0.73
N GLY A 156 -26.90 9.78 0.57
CA GLY A 156 -28.15 10.13 1.25
C GLY A 156 -29.27 9.08 1.12
N GLY A 157 -28.93 7.79 1.15
CA GLY A 157 -29.85 6.64 1.20
C GLY A 157 -30.88 6.48 0.06
N SER A 158 -30.94 7.38 -0.91
CA SER A 158 -32.08 7.51 -1.83
C SER A 158 -31.73 7.42 -3.33
N SER A 159 -30.44 7.41 -3.69
CA SER A 159 -29.98 7.41 -5.09
C SER A 159 -29.62 6.04 -5.69
N GLN A 160 -29.75 4.92 -4.95
CA GLN A 160 -29.30 3.60 -5.42
C GLN A 160 -30.29 2.85 -6.34
N LYS A 161 -31.39 3.49 -6.78
CA LYS A 161 -32.51 2.83 -7.49
C LYS A 161 -32.16 2.23 -8.88
N LYS A 162 -30.92 2.38 -9.37
CA LYS A 162 -30.49 1.89 -10.69
C LYS A 162 -29.27 0.96 -10.68
N GLN A 163 -28.63 0.72 -9.54
CA GLN A 163 -27.47 -0.18 -9.46
C GLN A 163 -27.91 -1.59 -9.03
N GLU A 164 -27.40 -2.61 -9.71
CA GLU A 164 -27.66 -4.03 -9.40
C GLU A 164 -26.93 -4.52 -8.14
N ILE A 165 -25.80 -3.90 -7.79
CA ILE A 165 -25.12 -4.05 -6.51
C ILE A 165 -25.35 -2.77 -5.71
N GLN A 166 -25.89 -2.91 -4.50
CA GLN A 166 -26.02 -1.80 -3.57
C GLN A 166 -24.67 -1.57 -2.87
N TYR A 167 -24.35 -0.34 -2.46
CA TYR A 167 -23.10 -0.06 -1.75
C TYR A 167 -22.94 -0.83 -0.44
N GLN A 168 -24.04 -1.23 0.19
CA GLN A 168 -23.96 -2.09 1.37
C GLN A 168 -23.40 -3.48 1.03
N GLU A 169 -23.71 -3.98 -0.17
CA GLU A 169 -23.22 -5.28 -0.67
C GLU A 169 -21.76 -5.20 -1.10
N LEU A 170 -21.25 -4.03 -1.51
CA LEU A 170 -19.82 -3.85 -1.85
C LEU A 170 -18.89 -4.25 -0.70
N ALA A 171 -19.30 -4.04 0.55
CA ALA A 171 -18.49 -4.39 1.72
C ALA A 171 -18.20 -5.90 1.78
N ASP A 172 -19.09 -6.73 1.25
CA ASP A 172 -18.98 -8.18 1.31
C ASP A 172 -18.30 -8.77 0.06
N CYS A 173 -18.14 -7.98 -1.00
CA CYS A 173 -17.39 -8.35 -2.20
C CYS A 173 -15.88 -8.44 -1.95
N LEU A 174 -15.19 -9.22 -2.79
CA LEU A 174 -13.74 -9.40 -2.73
C LEU A 174 -13.06 -8.61 -3.85
N ALA A 175 -12.16 -7.69 -3.51
CA ALA A 175 -11.33 -7.05 -4.51
C ALA A 175 -10.23 -8.01 -4.98
N ILE A 176 -10.10 -8.18 -6.29
CA ILE A 176 -9.16 -9.14 -6.89
C ILE A 176 -8.16 -8.52 -7.86
N GLY A 177 -8.38 -7.28 -8.30
CA GLY A 177 -7.45 -6.57 -9.17
C GLY A 177 -7.78 -5.08 -9.26
N PHE A 178 -6.99 -4.38 -10.06
CA PHE A 178 -7.13 -2.95 -10.28
C PHE A 178 -6.67 -2.55 -11.67
N GLU A 179 -7.21 -1.45 -12.16
CA GLU A 179 -6.69 -0.68 -13.29
C GLU A 179 -6.81 0.79 -12.85
N ASN A 180 -5.72 1.55 -12.88
CA ASN A 180 -5.69 2.92 -12.36
C ASN A 180 -6.34 3.04 -10.97
N THR A 181 -7.48 3.73 -10.85
CA THR A 181 -8.27 3.84 -9.62
C THR A 181 -9.41 2.83 -9.53
N ARG A 182 -9.74 2.14 -10.62
CA ARG A 182 -10.83 1.16 -10.73
C ARG A 182 -10.47 -0.14 -10.03
N ILE A 183 -11.45 -0.74 -9.37
CA ILE A 183 -11.27 -1.96 -8.58
C ILE A 183 -12.10 -3.08 -9.21
N LEU A 184 -11.42 -4.14 -9.65
CA LEU A 184 -12.08 -5.38 -10.09
C LEU A 184 -12.46 -6.21 -8.86
N LEU A 185 -13.72 -6.62 -8.79
CA LEU A 185 -14.28 -7.34 -7.64
C LEU A 185 -15.06 -8.58 -8.04
N VAL A 186 -15.08 -9.55 -7.14
CA VAL A 186 -15.94 -10.74 -7.20
C VAL A 186 -17.20 -10.48 -6.38
N ASP A 187 -18.36 -10.71 -6.99
CA ASP A 187 -19.66 -10.62 -6.34
C ASP A 187 -19.78 -11.66 -5.22
N HIS A 188 -20.13 -11.21 -4.01
CA HIS A 188 -20.24 -12.08 -2.84
C HIS A 188 -21.41 -13.07 -2.91
N ARG A 189 -22.41 -12.80 -3.77
CA ARG A 189 -23.67 -13.57 -3.85
C ARG A 189 -23.50 -14.88 -4.60
N ASP A 190 -22.70 -14.88 -5.65
CA ASP A 190 -22.44 -16.05 -6.50
C ASP A 190 -20.97 -16.50 -6.51
N GLN A 191 -20.07 -15.68 -5.95
CA GLN A 191 -18.63 -15.93 -5.88
C GLN A 191 -17.97 -16.16 -7.25
N ASN A 192 -18.58 -15.66 -8.33
CA ASN A 192 -18.11 -15.89 -9.69
C ASN A 192 -18.27 -14.68 -10.62
N SER A 193 -19.36 -13.92 -10.52
CA SER A 193 -19.57 -12.73 -11.34
C SER A 193 -18.54 -11.66 -11.00
N LEU A 194 -17.95 -11.05 -12.04
CA LEU A 194 -17.02 -9.93 -11.85
C LEU A 194 -17.68 -8.60 -12.18
N TRP A 195 -17.32 -7.61 -11.37
CA TRP A 195 -17.77 -6.24 -11.51
C TRP A 195 -16.58 -5.31 -11.35
N VAL A 196 -16.72 -4.08 -11.85
CA VAL A 196 -15.75 -3.01 -11.64
C VAL A 196 -16.41 -1.93 -10.80
N PHE A 197 -15.76 -1.57 -9.71
CA PHE A 197 -16.12 -0.41 -8.90
C PHE A 197 -15.22 0.77 -9.25
N HIS A 198 -15.83 1.94 -9.42
CA HIS A 198 -15.19 3.20 -9.76
C HIS A 198 -15.19 4.14 -8.55
N PRO A 199 -14.12 4.20 -7.74
CA PRO A 199 -14.12 5.00 -6.51
C PRO A 199 -14.36 6.50 -6.74
N ASP A 200 -13.92 7.04 -7.88
CA ASP A 200 -14.02 8.46 -8.21
C ASP A 200 -15.46 8.90 -8.54
N GLY A 201 -16.26 8.01 -9.11
CA GLY A 201 -17.67 8.27 -9.49
C GLY A 201 -18.70 7.59 -8.60
N GLY A 202 -18.30 6.55 -7.87
CA GLY A 202 -19.19 5.64 -7.14
C GLY A 202 -19.90 4.60 -8.02
N ASP A 203 -19.67 4.61 -9.33
CA ASP A 203 -20.34 3.68 -10.24
C ASP A 203 -19.85 2.23 -10.07
N ILE A 204 -20.75 1.28 -10.30
CA ILE A 204 -20.46 -0.15 -10.29
C ILE A 204 -20.99 -0.71 -11.61
N GLU A 205 -20.11 -1.32 -12.40
CA GLU A 205 -20.46 -1.91 -13.70
C GLU A 205 -20.22 -3.42 -13.69
N LYS A 206 -21.13 -4.15 -14.32
CA LYS A 206 -20.99 -5.60 -14.50
C LYS A 206 -20.09 -5.88 -15.70
N THR A 207 -19.24 -6.88 -15.58
CA THR A 207 -18.39 -7.33 -16.69
C THR A 207 -18.98 -8.57 -17.36
N ASP A 208 -18.57 -8.83 -18.61
CA ASP A 208 -18.88 -10.08 -19.31
C ASP A 208 -17.93 -11.25 -18.93
N VAL A 209 -16.92 -10.97 -18.10
CA VAL A 209 -15.91 -11.93 -17.66
C VAL A 209 -16.31 -12.47 -16.28
N THR A 210 -16.11 -13.77 -16.05
CA THR A 210 -16.32 -14.40 -14.74
C THR A 210 -15.01 -14.83 -14.12
N LEU A 211 -15.01 -15.09 -12.82
CA LEU A 211 -13.87 -15.66 -12.11
C LEU A 211 -13.46 -17.00 -12.71
N GLU A 212 -14.44 -17.82 -13.12
CA GLU A 212 -14.18 -19.04 -13.89
C GLU A 212 -13.45 -18.76 -15.19
N ASN A 213 -13.80 -17.71 -15.95
CA ASN A 213 -13.05 -17.34 -17.16
C ASN A 213 -11.60 -16.92 -16.85
N ILE A 214 -11.31 -16.37 -15.67
CA ILE A 214 -9.94 -16.06 -15.23
C ILE A 214 -9.17 -17.36 -14.95
N VAL A 215 -9.78 -18.26 -14.18
CA VAL A 215 -9.13 -19.51 -13.75
C VAL A 215 -8.96 -20.49 -14.91
N SER A 216 -9.89 -20.51 -15.86
CA SER A 216 -9.96 -21.44 -17.00
C SER A 216 -9.33 -20.90 -18.28
N ARG A 217 -8.42 -19.91 -18.20
CA ARG A 217 -7.56 -19.47 -19.32
C ARG A 217 -6.61 -20.60 -19.74
N GLU A 218 -7.19 -21.66 -20.28
CA GLU A 218 -6.52 -22.71 -21.02
C GLU A 218 -6.74 -22.37 -22.50
N GLU A 219 -5.62 -22.33 -23.24
CA GLU A 219 -5.59 -22.24 -24.71
C GLU A 219 -6.36 -23.38 -25.38
#